data_AF-A0A9E2XR99-F1
#
_entry.id   AF-A0A9E2XR99-F1
#
_cell.length_a   1.000
_cell.length_b   1.000
_cell.length_c   1.000
_cell.angle_alpha   90.00
_cell.angle_beta   90.00
_cell.angle_gamma   90.00
#
_symmetry.space_group_name_H-M   'P 1'
#
loop_
_entity.id
_entity.type
_entity.pdbx_description
1 polymer ?
#
loop_
_entity_poly.entity_id
_entity_poly.type
_entity_poly.pdbx_seq_one_letter_code
_entity_poly.pdbx_strand_id
1 'polypeptide(L)'
;MKIACALFLMSIASISHAADGSCSAATLKGQYVFTGRGSIEAAEPGIQRVHYGVFRFDGRGGFVGKQSSSRGGKIGRETLSGTYTLDADCSGSLKINPILKPTNQGTLWDMYATDDGKRGHVIRMDEGNMAVRSFEK
;
A
#
# COMPACT_ATOMS: atom_id res chain seq x y z
N MET A 1 64.93 -25.75 -8.11
CA MET A 1 63.50 -26.12 -8.07
C MET A 1 62.73 -24.87 -7.62
N LYS A 2 62.07 -24.17 -8.55
CA LYS A 2 61.39 -22.88 -8.32
C LYS A 2 59.90 -23.15 -8.12
N ILE A 3 59.32 -22.74 -7.00
CA ILE A 3 57.86 -22.72 -6.82
C ILE A 3 57.51 -21.30 -6.41
N ALA A 4 57.07 -20.50 -7.38
CA ALA A 4 56.48 -19.19 -7.14
C ALA A 4 54.97 -19.40 -6.94
N CYS A 5 54.49 -19.25 -5.71
CA CYS A 5 53.09 -19.34 -5.36
C CYS A 5 52.44 -17.98 -5.63
N ALA A 6 51.82 -17.81 -6.81
CA ALA A 6 51.08 -16.61 -7.15
C ALA A 6 49.72 -16.64 -6.44
N LEU A 7 49.61 -15.89 -5.35
CA LEU A 7 48.35 -15.63 -4.64
C LEU A 7 47.48 -14.69 -5.49
N PHE A 8 46.50 -15.26 -6.18
CA PHE A 8 45.49 -14.51 -6.92
C PHE A 8 44.41 -14.03 -5.94
N LEU A 9 44.54 -12.80 -5.45
CA LEU A 9 43.50 -12.12 -4.68
C LEU A 9 42.32 -11.82 -5.62
N MET A 10 41.33 -12.70 -5.68
CA MET A 10 40.03 -12.37 -6.27
C MET A 10 39.35 -11.33 -5.39
N SER A 11 39.44 -10.07 -5.81
CA SER A 11 38.61 -8.99 -5.27
C SER A 11 37.15 -9.32 -5.60
N ILE A 12 36.38 -9.70 -4.58
CA ILE A 12 34.93 -9.78 -4.69
C ILE A 12 34.47 -8.32 -4.80
N ALA A 13 34.27 -7.84 -6.02
CA ALA A 13 33.59 -6.58 -6.23
C ALA A 13 32.17 -6.76 -5.66
N SER A 14 31.88 -6.12 -4.54
CA SER A 14 30.51 -5.98 -4.07
C SER A 14 29.73 -5.29 -5.18
N ILE A 15 28.94 -6.05 -5.94
CA ILE A 15 27.92 -5.48 -6.81
C ILE A 15 26.92 -4.84 -5.86
N SER A 16 27.15 -3.57 -5.55
CA SER A 16 26.10 -2.72 -5.02
C SER A 16 25.03 -2.71 -6.10
N HIS A 17 24.01 -3.55 -5.93
CA HIS A 17 22.76 -3.36 -6.63
C HIS A 17 22.23 -2.02 -6.12
N ALA A 18 22.61 -0.93 -6.79
CA ALA A 18 21.73 0.21 -6.84
C ALA A 18 20.41 -0.37 -7.33
N ALA A 19 19.45 -0.55 -6.42
CA ALA A 19 18.08 -0.74 -6.82
C ALA A 19 17.77 0.51 -7.63
N ASP A 20 17.78 0.39 -8.96
CA ASP A 20 17.14 1.38 -9.82
C ASP A 20 15.69 1.41 -9.35
N GLY A 21 15.39 2.36 -8.48
CA GLY A 21 14.07 2.52 -7.92
C GLY A 21 13.09 2.78 -9.05
N SER A 22 12.34 1.75 -9.46
CA SER A 22 11.38 1.86 -10.55
C SER A 22 10.10 2.59 -10.12
N CYS A 23 9.87 2.62 -8.80
CA CYS A 23 8.67 3.16 -8.22
C CYS A 23 8.81 4.60 -7.72
N SER A 24 7.73 5.36 -7.87
CA SER A 24 7.53 6.69 -7.29
C SER A 24 6.03 6.95 -7.17
N ALA A 25 5.64 8.10 -6.60
CA ALA A 25 4.24 8.49 -6.60
C ALA A 25 3.60 8.46 -8.01
N ALA A 26 4.38 8.75 -9.05
CA ALA A 26 3.93 8.76 -10.44
C ALA A 26 3.58 7.36 -11.00
N THR A 27 4.09 6.29 -10.38
CA THR A 27 3.80 4.89 -10.73
C THR A 27 2.31 4.58 -10.55
N LEU A 28 1.68 5.15 -9.52
CA LEU A 28 0.25 5.00 -9.27
C LEU A 28 -0.52 6.20 -9.85
N LYS A 29 -1.11 6.03 -11.02
CA LYS A 29 -1.90 7.09 -11.68
C LYS A 29 -3.10 6.54 -12.43
N GLY A 30 -4.25 7.15 -12.17
CA GLY A 30 -5.52 6.80 -12.79
C GLY A 30 -6.40 5.97 -11.86
N GLN A 31 -7.37 5.28 -12.45
CA GLN A 31 -8.40 4.55 -11.73
C GLN A 31 -7.98 3.10 -11.45
N TYR A 32 -8.27 2.62 -10.25
CA TYR A 32 -8.05 1.25 -9.81
C TYR A 32 -9.30 0.76 -9.10
N VAL A 33 -9.81 -0.40 -9.50
CA VAL A 33 -10.83 -1.12 -8.74
C VAL A 33 -10.15 -1.72 -7.52
N PHE A 34 -10.79 -1.65 -6.35
CA PHE A 34 -10.27 -2.28 -5.15
C PHE A 34 -11.33 -3.14 -4.47
N THR A 35 -10.84 -4.17 -3.78
CA THR A 35 -11.59 -4.97 -2.81
C THR A 35 -10.89 -4.92 -1.47
N GLY A 36 -11.66 -4.98 -0.39
CA GLY A 36 -11.15 -4.92 0.97
C GLY A 36 -11.93 -5.84 1.90
N ARG A 37 -11.23 -6.39 2.89
CA ARG A 37 -11.83 -7.19 3.96
C ARG A 37 -11.11 -6.97 5.27
N GLY A 38 -11.82 -7.13 6.37
CA GLY A 38 -11.26 -6.99 7.69
C GLY A 38 -12.28 -7.13 8.80
N SER A 39 -11.85 -6.94 10.02
CA SER A 39 -12.69 -6.83 11.21
C SER A 39 -12.17 -5.66 12.04
N ILE A 40 -13.07 -4.79 12.45
CA ILE A 40 -12.72 -3.55 13.14
C ILE A 40 -13.80 -3.27 14.18
N GLU A 41 -13.40 -3.32 15.44
CA GLU A 41 -13.39 -2.26 16.46
C GLU A 41 -13.23 -2.95 17.81
N ALA A 42 -12.42 -2.39 18.72
CA ALA A 42 -12.33 -2.90 20.10
C ALA A 42 -13.71 -2.94 20.80
N ALA A 43 -14.64 -2.08 20.36
CA ALA A 43 -16.01 -2.02 20.84
C ALA A 43 -16.96 -3.07 20.21
N GLU A 44 -16.65 -3.58 19.01
CA GLU A 44 -17.45 -4.61 18.32
C GLU A 44 -16.54 -5.71 17.74
N PRO A 45 -15.83 -6.48 18.60
CA PRO A 45 -14.94 -7.54 18.14
C PRO A 45 -15.70 -8.56 17.28
N GLY A 46 -15.12 -8.94 16.14
CA GLY A 46 -15.64 -10.01 15.29
C GLY A 46 -16.62 -9.58 14.19
N ILE A 47 -17.01 -8.30 14.10
CA ILE A 47 -17.81 -7.85 12.94
C ILE A 47 -16.95 -7.82 11.67
N GLN A 48 -17.30 -8.71 10.73
CA GLN A 48 -16.69 -8.76 9.42
C GLN A 48 -17.10 -7.55 8.58
N ARG A 49 -16.12 -7.02 7.85
CA ARG A 49 -16.28 -5.93 6.88
C ARG A 49 -15.83 -6.40 5.51
N VAL A 50 -16.55 -5.98 4.48
CA VAL A 50 -16.20 -6.17 3.07
C VAL A 50 -16.43 -4.85 2.34
N HIS A 51 -15.50 -4.50 1.46
CA HIS A 51 -15.50 -3.24 0.73
C HIS A 51 -15.22 -3.50 -0.75
N TYR A 52 -15.93 -2.79 -1.63
CA TYR A 52 -15.61 -2.71 -3.05
C TYR A 52 -15.73 -1.26 -3.50
N GLY A 53 -14.80 -0.83 -4.33
CA GLY A 53 -14.79 0.56 -4.76
C GLY A 53 -13.74 0.84 -5.81
N VAL A 54 -13.50 2.14 -5.99
CA VAL A 54 -12.45 2.64 -6.87
C VAL A 54 -11.58 3.64 -6.11
N PHE A 55 -10.28 3.51 -6.29
CA PHE A 55 -9.31 4.57 -6.03
C PHE A 55 -8.98 5.26 -7.35
N ARG A 56 -8.73 6.57 -7.28
CA ARG A 56 -8.18 7.35 -8.38
C ARG A 56 -6.95 8.08 -7.85
N PHE A 57 -5.78 7.49 -8.11
CA PHE A 57 -4.49 8.08 -7.74
C PHE A 57 -4.13 9.18 -8.73
N ASP A 58 -3.58 10.28 -8.22
CA ASP A 58 -3.25 11.45 -9.03
C ASP A 58 -1.82 11.44 -9.60
N GLY A 59 -0.98 10.47 -9.19
CA GLY A 59 0.42 10.37 -9.59
C GLY A 59 1.36 11.31 -8.82
N ARG A 60 0.87 11.98 -7.77
CA ARG A 60 1.60 13.00 -6.99
C ARG A 60 1.45 12.80 -5.48
N GLY A 61 0.94 11.64 -5.05
CA GLY A 61 0.74 11.31 -3.65
C GLY A 61 -0.66 11.61 -3.10
N GLY A 62 -1.61 12.02 -3.94
CA GLY A 62 -3.01 12.21 -3.58
C GLY A 62 -3.93 11.18 -4.22
N PHE A 63 -5.02 10.82 -3.54
CA PHE A 63 -6.08 10.03 -4.16
C PHE A 63 -7.47 10.47 -3.72
N VAL A 64 -8.43 10.21 -4.61
CA VAL A 64 -9.87 10.26 -4.31
C VAL A 64 -10.49 8.91 -4.64
N GLY A 65 -11.69 8.64 -4.13
CA GLY A 65 -12.35 7.39 -4.43
C GLY A 65 -13.80 7.35 -3.96
N LYS A 66 -14.42 6.20 -4.18
CA LYS A 66 -15.75 5.88 -3.66
C LYS A 66 -15.84 4.38 -3.40
N GLN A 67 -16.63 3.99 -2.42
CA GLN A 67 -16.84 2.58 -2.10
C GLN A 67 -18.26 2.29 -1.64
N SER A 68 -18.65 1.02 -1.82
CA SER A 68 -19.69 0.38 -1.02
C SER A 68 -19.04 -0.43 0.09
N SER A 69 -19.66 -0.41 1.26
CA SER A 69 -19.15 -1.02 2.48
C SER A 69 -20.26 -1.85 3.11
N SER A 70 -19.98 -3.12 3.41
CA SER A 70 -20.85 -3.98 4.21
C SER A 70 -20.16 -4.29 5.54
N ARG A 71 -20.78 -3.92 6.65
CA ARG A 71 -20.25 -4.10 8.02
C ARG A 71 -21.29 -4.87 8.83
N GLY A 72 -21.07 -6.16 9.07
CA GLY A 72 -22.06 -7.02 9.72
C GLY A 72 -23.43 -7.00 9.02
N GLY A 73 -23.44 -6.87 7.68
CA GLY A 73 -24.68 -6.77 6.89
C GLY A 73 -25.26 -5.36 6.75
N LYS A 74 -24.78 -4.37 7.51
CA LYS A 74 -25.18 -2.96 7.34
C LYS A 74 -24.44 -2.35 6.15
N ILE A 75 -25.18 -1.81 5.19
CA ILE A 75 -24.63 -1.28 3.94
C ILE A 75 -24.47 0.25 3.98
N GLY A 76 -23.29 0.73 3.61
CA GLY A 76 -22.97 2.15 3.46
C GLY A 76 -22.32 2.44 2.10
N ARG A 77 -22.52 3.67 1.60
CA ARG A 77 -21.82 4.22 0.42
C ARG A 77 -21.05 5.45 0.84
N GLU A 78 -19.77 5.48 0.51
CA GLU A 78 -18.81 6.40 1.12
C GLU A 78 -17.90 6.98 0.03
N THR A 79 -17.63 8.29 0.09
CA THR A 79 -16.54 8.93 -0.67
C THR A 79 -15.24 8.80 0.11
N LEU A 80 -14.15 8.53 -0.60
CA LEU A 80 -12.82 8.39 -0.04
C LEU A 80 -11.93 9.53 -0.50
N SER A 81 -11.04 9.97 0.37
CA SER A 81 -9.94 10.86 0.05
C SER A 81 -8.75 10.53 0.94
N GLY A 82 -7.57 10.92 0.52
CA GLY A 82 -6.38 10.73 1.32
C GLY A 82 -5.10 10.96 0.53
N THR A 83 -4.01 10.52 1.12
CA THR A 83 -2.66 10.63 0.58
C THR A 83 -1.99 9.28 0.53
N TYR A 84 -0.95 9.16 -0.29
CA TYR A 84 -0.08 8.00 -0.34
C TYR A 84 1.38 8.39 -0.61
N THR A 85 2.29 7.53 -0.21
CA THR A 85 3.70 7.55 -0.60
C THR A 85 4.02 6.27 -1.37
N LEU A 86 5.02 6.32 -2.24
CA LEU A 86 5.59 5.12 -2.85
C LEU A 86 7.07 5.37 -3.04
N ASP A 87 7.87 4.58 -2.35
CA ASP A 87 9.31 4.64 -2.37
C ASP A 87 9.87 3.84 -3.57
N ALA A 88 11.17 3.98 -3.79
CA ALA A 88 11.90 3.36 -4.90
C ALA A 88 11.71 1.83 -4.99
N ASP A 89 11.49 1.16 -3.87
CA ASP A 89 11.30 -0.28 -3.75
C ASP A 89 9.83 -0.73 -3.90
N CYS A 90 8.95 0.19 -4.32
CA CYS A 90 7.50 -0.04 -4.46
C CYS A 90 6.76 -0.33 -3.15
N SER A 91 7.40 -0.08 -2.00
CA SER A 91 6.72 0.02 -0.70
C SER A 91 6.30 1.46 -0.42
N GLY A 92 5.42 1.67 0.56
CA GLY A 92 5.00 3.01 0.95
C GLY A 92 3.83 2.96 1.92
N SER A 93 3.09 4.06 1.99
CA SER A 93 1.96 4.20 2.90
C SER A 93 0.73 4.76 2.19
N LEU A 94 -0.45 4.44 2.72
CA LEU A 94 -1.73 5.00 2.31
C LEU A 94 -2.45 5.52 3.56
N LYS A 95 -2.79 6.80 3.58
CA LYS A 95 -3.59 7.41 4.65
C LYS A 95 -4.98 7.73 4.10
N ILE A 96 -6.00 7.05 4.61
CA ILE A 96 -7.41 7.33 4.25
C ILE A 96 -8.00 8.28 5.28
N ASN A 97 -8.47 9.44 4.83
CA ASN A 97 -9.09 10.43 5.70
C ASN A 97 -10.40 9.90 6.30
N PRO A 98 -10.73 10.30 7.54
CA PRO A 98 -11.93 9.81 8.19
C PRO A 98 -13.20 10.33 7.49
N ILE A 99 -14.18 9.43 7.34
CA ILE A 99 -15.43 9.70 6.61
C ILE A 99 -16.47 10.38 7.51
N LEU A 100 -16.54 9.99 8.79
CA LEU A 100 -17.62 10.35 9.72
C LEU A 100 -17.19 11.25 10.87
N LYS A 101 -15.89 11.50 11.06
CA LYS A 101 -15.36 12.38 12.09
C LYS A 101 -14.26 13.24 11.48
N PRO A 102 -14.34 14.58 11.47
CA PRO A 102 -13.25 15.42 10.99
C PRO A 102 -12.14 15.48 12.04
N THR A 103 -11.51 14.34 12.30
CA THR A 103 -10.24 14.29 13.03
C THR A 103 -9.10 14.37 12.01
N ASN A 104 -7.95 14.89 12.42
CA ASN A 104 -6.74 14.87 11.58
C ASN A 104 -6.09 13.47 11.51
N GLN A 105 -6.66 12.49 12.21
CA GLN A 105 -6.23 11.10 12.25
C GLN A 105 -7.03 10.27 11.24
N GLY A 106 -6.53 10.22 10.00
CA GLY A 106 -6.92 9.19 9.03
C GLY A 106 -6.37 7.82 9.41
N THR A 107 -6.96 6.76 8.87
CA THR A 107 -6.43 5.39 9.06
C THR A 107 -5.15 5.21 8.28
N LEU A 108 -4.11 4.68 8.93
CA LEU A 108 -2.82 4.39 8.32
C LEU A 108 -2.76 2.96 7.79
N TRP A 109 -2.17 2.83 6.60
CA TRP A 109 -1.97 1.55 5.93
C TRP A 109 -0.56 1.50 5.34
N ASP A 110 0.09 0.34 5.46
CA ASP A 110 1.28 0.03 4.66
C ASP A 110 0.84 -0.39 3.27
N MET A 111 1.61 -0.01 2.26
CA MET A 111 1.31 -0.24 0.85
C MET A 111 2.47 -0.91 0.13
N TYR A 112 2.15 -1.86 -0.73
CA TYR A 112 3.08 -2.54 -1.61
C TYR A 112 2.46 -2.62 -3.01
N ALA A 113 3.16 -2.09 -4.01
CA ALA A 113 2.70 -2.07 -5.40
C ALA A 113 3.60 -2.92 -6.30
N THR A 114 3.07 -3.33 -7.45
CA THR A 114 3.90 -3.84 -8.55
C THR A 114 4.66 -2.68 -9.20
N ASP A 115 5.85 -2.98 -9.72
CA ASP A 115 6.71 -2.05 -10.45
C ASP A 115 6.01 -1.41 -11.67
N ASP A 116 5.18 -2.19 -12.36
CA ASP A 116 4.35 -1.75 -13.49
C ASP A 116 3.16 -0.86 -13.06
N GLY A 117 2.96 -0.68 -11.75
CA GLY A 117 1.91 0.12 -11.17
C GLY A 117 0.50 -0.38 -11.44
N LYS A 118 0.29 -1.62 -11.92
CA LYS A 118 -1.05 -2.13 -12.25
C LYS A 118 -1.78 -2.75 -11.07
N ARG A 119 -1.06 -3.18 -10.03
CA ARG A 119 -1.65 -3.79 -8.83
C ARG A 119 -0.95 -3.30 -7.57
N GLY A 120 -1.66 -3.31 -6.46
CA GLY A 120 -1.05 -3.23 -5.15
C GLY A 120 -1.93 -3.74 -4.04
N HIS A 121 -1.33 -3.86 -2.87
CA HIS A 121 -1.94 -4.35 -1.65
C HIS A 121 -1.67 -3.35 -0.53
N VAL A 122 -2.65 -3.19 0.34
CA VAL A 122 -2.49 -2.40 1.57
C VAL A 122 -2.98 -3.17 2.78
N ILE A 123 -2.29 -3.00 3.91
CA ILE A 123 -2.65 -3.57 5.21
C ILE A 123 -2.76 -2.45 6.24
N ARG A 124 -3.82 -2.47 7.05
CA ARG A 124 -4.08 -1.44 8.05
C ARG A 124 -3.14 -1.61 9.23
N MET A 125 -2.55 -0.52 9.70
CA MET A 125 -1.52 -0.51 10.75
C MET A 125 -1.99 0.10 12.07
N ASP A 126 -3.23 0.56 12.16
CA ASP A 126 -3.80 1.05 13.43
C ASP A 126 -3.99 -0.12 14.42
N GLU A 127 -3.44 -0.02 15.64
CA GLU A 127 -3.51 -1.07 16.65
C GLU A 127 -4.96 -1.56 16.92
N GLY A 128 -5.13 -2.86 17.13
CA GLY A 128 -6.44 -3.48 17.38
C GLY A 128 -7.37 -3.54 16.17
N ASN A 129 -6.90 -3.16 14.98
CA ASN A 129 -7.68 -3.20 13.74
C ASN A 129 -7.04 -4.16 12.73
N MET A 130 -7.83 -5.04 12.13
CA MET A 130 -7.35 -5.93 11.07
C MET A 130 -8.07 -5.61 9.77
N ALA A 131 -7.35 -5.16 8.76
CA ALA A 131 -7.93 -5.01 7.43
C ALA A 131 -6.85 -5.05 6.34
N VAL A 132 -7.23 -5.59 5.19
CA VAL A 132 -6.43 -5.57 3.97
C VAL A 132 -7.27 -5.05 2.81
N ARG A 133 -6.63 -4.44 1.83
CA ARG A 133 -7.23 -4.18 0.51
C ARG A 133 -6.26 -4.57 -0.60
N SER A 134 -6.79 -4.93 -1.74
CA SER A 134 -6.04 -5.01 -3.00
C SER A 134 -6.67 -4.06 -4.01
N PHE A 135 -5.85 -3.44 -4.85
CA PHE A 135 -6.31 -2.57 -5.92
C PHE A 135 -5.64 -2.96 -7.23
N GLU A 136 -6.35 -2.84 -8.34
CA GLU A 136 -5.85 -3.15 -9.69
C GLU A 136 -6.53 -2.30 -10.77
N LYS A 137 -5.86 -2.14 -11.91
CA LYS A 137 -6.26 -1.25 -13.01
C LYS A 137 -7.26 -1.88 -13.98
#